data_AF-A0A958X1P0-F1
#
_entry.id   AF-A0A958X1P0-F1
#
_cell.length_a   1.000
_cell.length_b   1.000
_cell.length_c   1.000
_cell.angle_alpha   90.00
_cell.angle_beta   90.00
_cell.angle_gamma   90.00
#
_symmetry.space_group_name_H-M   'P 1'
#
loop_
_entity.id
_entity.type
_entity.pdbx_description
1 polymer ?
#
loop_
_entity_poly.entity_id
_entity_poly.type
_entity_poly.pdbx_seq_one_letter_code
_entity_poly.pdbx_strand_id
1 'polypeptide(L)'
;FIDMLSHARTEMEVLKELAGDEPAYRSLTRSWFLHSPLWSALQKLEGRPVQLFVTTDHGTIRVQRPSKVIGDRDTTSNLRYKVGRNLQYEPRDVLAEKDPGKIGLPRPNISSTFIFAKEDNFFLYPNNYNHFLNYYKNTFQHGGISLEEMICPIIRMRNK
;
A
#
# COMPACT_ATOMS: atom_id res chain seq x y z
N PHE A 1 -2.00 -9.26 -6.95
CA PHE A 1 -2.11 -9.12 -8.43
C PHE A 1 -2.39 -7.69 -8.83
N ILE A 2 -3.48 -7.04 -8.36
CA ILE A 2 -3.65 -5.58 -8.55
C ILE A 2 -2.43 -4.81 -8.02
N ASP A 3 -1.86 -5.26 -6.91
CA ASP A 3 -0.59 -4.74 -6.40
C ASP A 3 0.56 -4.90 -7.41
N MET A 4 0.73 -6.09 -8.02
CA MET A 4 1.73 -6.30 -9.07
C MET A 4 1.47 -5.47 -10.33
N LEU A 5 0.22 -5.33 -10.78
CA LEU A 5 -0.15 -4.42 -11.88
C LEU A 5 0.23 -2.98 -11.52
N SER A 6 -0.03 -2.57 -10.27
CA SER A 6 0.29 -1.22 -9.76
C SER A 6 1.80 -0.98 -9.56
N HIS A 7 2.62 -2.04 -9.44
CA HIS A 7 4.08 -1.94 -9.28
C HIS A 7 4.86 -2.21 -10.57
N ALA A 8 4.25 -2.80 -11.60
CA ALA A 8 4.87 -2.98 -12.90
C ALA A 8 5.06 -1.62 -13.58
N ARG A 9 6.31 -1.15 -13.65
CA ARG A 9 6.66 0.20 -14.12
C ARG A 9 6.08 0.59 -15.48
N THR A 10 5.91 -0.38 -16.39
CA THR A 10 5.32 -0.20 -17.73
C THR A 10 3.80 -0.12 -17.71
N GLU A 11 3.15 -0.73 -16.72
CA GLU A 11 1.68 -0.79 -16.62
C GLU A 11 1.12 0.33 -15.75
N MET A 12 1.96 0.97 -14.94
CA MET A 12 1.58 2.08 -14.06
C MET A 12 0.99 3.26 -14.84
N GLU A 13 1.50 3.56 -16.03
CA GLU A 13 0.97 4.66 -16.87
C GLU A 13 -0.42 4.33 -17.41
N VAL A 14 -0.60 3.11 -17.95
CA VAL A 14 -1.91 2.61 -18.41
C VAL A 14 -2.91 2.57 -17.26
N LEU A 15 -2.49 2.13 -16.06
CA LEU A 15 -3.36 2.14 -14.89
C LEU A 15 -3.74 3.54 -14.42
N LYS A 16 -2.83 4.51 -14.50
CA LYS A 16 -3.17 5.91 -14.19
C LYS A 16 -4.22 6.45 -15.15
N GLU A 17 -4.14 6.10 -16.43
CA GLU A 17 -5.12 6.51 -17.44
C GLU A 17 -6.48 5.83 -17.21
N LEU A 18 -6.49 4.53 -16.93
CA LEU A 18 -7.72 3.74 -16.77
C LEU A 18 -8.38 3.91 -15.39
N ALA A 19 -7.61 4.27 -14.37
CA ALA A 19 -8.05 4.34 -12.97
C ALA A 19 -7.52 5.61 -12.28
N GLY A 20 -7.82 6.78 -12.86
CA GLY A 20 -7.39 8.08 -12.33
C GLY A 20 -8.10 8.52 -11.03
N ASP A 21 -9.20 7.84 -10.67
CA ASP A 21 -9.97 8.10 -9.45
C ASP A 21 -10.41 6.80 -8.76
N GLU A 22 -10.94 6.93 -7.55
CA GLU A 22 -11.34 5.80 -6.70
C GLU A 22 -12.51 4.99 -7.28
N PRO A 23 -13.57 5.60 -7.87
CA PRO A 23 -14.60 4.85 -8.60
C PRO A 23 -14.05 4.00 -9.76
N ALA A 24 -13.21 4.57 -10.62
CA ALA A 24 -12.63 3.87 -11.75
C ALA A 24 -11.72 2.72 -11.28
N TYR A 25 -10.91 2.95 -10.25
CA TYR A 25 -10.06 1.92 -9.64
C TYR A 25 -10.88 0.74 -9.08
N ARG A 26 -12.00 1.03 -8.39
CA ARG A 26 -12.91 -0.02 -7.90
C ARG A 26 -13.58 -0.78 -9.05
N SER A 27 -14.00 -0.08 -10.10
CA SER A 27 -14.60 -0.69 -11.29
C SER A 27 -13.63 -1.65 -11.97
N LEU A 28 -12.38 -1.21 -12.18
CA LEU A 28 -11.31 -2.02 -12.76
C LEU A 28 -11.00 -3.24 -11.89
N THR A 29 -10.85 -3.04 -10.57
CA THR A 29 -10.59 -4.12 -9.61
C THR A 29 -11.72 -5.15 -9.61
N ARG A 30 -12.98 -4.70 -9.65
CA ARG A 30 -14.15 -5.59 -9.74
C ARG A 30 -14.14 -6.39 -11.04
N SER A 31 -13.88 -5.74 -12.18
CA SER A 31 -13.79 -6.41 -13.48
C SER A 31 -12.72 -7.49 -13.45
N TRP A 32 -11.50 -7.14 -13.01
CA TRP A 32 -10.42 -8.11 -12.84
C TRP A 32 -10.85 -9.30 -11.96
N PHE A 33 -11.44 -9.03 -10.79
CA PHE A 33 -11.84 -10.08 -9.85
C PHE A 33 -12.82 -11.06 -10.48
N LEU A 34 -13.87 -10.56 -11.13
CA LEU A 34 -14.89 -11.40 -11.79
C LEU A 34 -14.34 -12.29 -12.90
N HIS A 35 -13.23 -11.90 -13.53
CA HIS A 35 -12.54 -12.67 -14.57
C HIS A 35 -11.29 -13.41 -14.07
N SER A 36 -11.03 -13.40 -12.76
CA SER A 36 -9.82 -13.96 -12.17
C SER A 36 -9.94 -15.48 -11.91
N PRO A 37 -8.81 -16.22 -11.90
CA PRO A 37 -8.79 -17.59 -11.42
C PRO A 37 -9.28 -17.75 -9.96
N LEU A 38 -9.14 -16.69 -9.14
CA LEU A 38 -9.63 -16.67 -7.77
C LEU A 38 -11.16 -16.78 -7.73
N TRP A 39 -11.87 -15.99 -8.55
CA TRP A 39 -13.33 -16.09 -8.65
C TRP A 39 -13.77 -17.47 -9.10
N SER A 40 -13.13 -18.02 -10.13
CA SER A 40 -13.38 -19.40 -10.59
C SER A 40 -13.11 -20.45 -9.50
N ALA A 41 -12.11 -20.23 -8.65
CA ALA A 41 -11.84 -21.12 -7.51
C ALA A 41 -12.94 -21.02 -6.43
N LEU A 42 -13.41 -19.81 -6.12
CA LEU A 42 -14.51 -19.58 -5.19
C LEU A 42 -15.80 -20.27 -5.65
N GLN A 43 -16.12 -20.18 -6.94
CA GLN A 43 -17.29 -20.87 -7.51
C GLN A 43 -17.19 -22.40 -7.37
N LYS A 44 -15.99 -22.99 -7.51
CA LYS A 44 -15.80 -24.44 -7.32
C LYS A 44 -16.00 -24.93 -5.88
N LEU A 45 -15.93 -24.01 -4.91
CA LEU A 45 -16.19 -24.31 -3.50
C LEU A 45 -17.69 -24.29 -3.15
N GLU A 46 -18.54 -23.80 -4.06
CA GLU A 46 -19.99 -23.81 -3.88
C GLU A 46 -20.50 -25.22 -3.60
N GLY A 47 -21.43 -25.35 -2.64
CA GLY A 47 -22.02 -26.63 -2.24
C GLY A 47 -21.11 -27.51 -1.36
N ARG A 48 -19.83 -27.19 -1.18
CA ARG A 48 -18.91 -27.99 -0.35
C ARG A 48 -19.03 -27.61 1.13
N PRO A 49 -18.78 -28.54 2.07
CA PRO A 49 -18.78 -28.26 3.51
C PRO A 49 -17.48 -27.54 3.93
N VAL A 50 -17.27 -26.34 3.40
CA VAL A 50 -16.09 -25.51 3.65
C VAL A 50 -16.52 -24.22 4.36
N GLN A 51 -15.72 -23.81 5.33
CA GLN A 51 -15.78 -22.47 5.90
C GLN A 51 -14.71 -21.61 5.27
N LEU A 52 -15.13 -20.51 4.64
CA LEU A 52 -14.23 -19.60 3.95
C LEU A 52 -14.16 -18.27 4.71
N PHE A 53 -12.95 -17.77 4.92
CA PHE A 53 -12.71 -16.39 5.33
C PHE A 53 -12.10 -15.63 4.16
N VAL A 54 -12.69 -14.50 3.78
CA VAL A 54 -12.19 -13.62 2.73
C VAL A 54 -11.83 -12.29 3.37
N THR A 55 -10.60 -11.83 3.13
CA THR A 55 -10.08 -10.56 3.64
C THR A 55 -8.96 -10.06 2.73
N THR A 56 -8.34 -8.94 3.10
CA THR A 56 -7.15 -8.37 2.47
C THR A 56 -6.11 -8.10 3.55
N ASP A 57 -4.84 -8.15 3.18
CA ASP A 57 -3.72 -7.80 4.06
C ASP A 57 -3.65 -6.29 4.33
N HIS A 58 -3.97 -5.49 3.32
CA HIS A 58 -4.11 -4.04 3.43
C HIS A 58 -5.11 -3.51 2.39
N GLY A 59 -5.55 -2.26 2.57
CA GLY A 59 -6.18 -1.49 1.50
C GLY A 59 -5.19 -0.62 0.72
N THR A 60 -5.69 0.41 0.05
CA THR A 60 -4.88 1.32 -0.77
C THR A 60 -5.50 2.70 -0.78
N ILE A 61 -4.67 3.74 -0.92
CA ILE A 61 -5.10 5.15 -0.98
C ILE A 61 -4.43 5.85 -2.15
N ARG A 62 -5.15 6.78 -2.79
CA ARG A 62 -4.59 7.66 -3.81
C ARG A 62 -3.76 8.76 -3.15
N VAL A 63 -2.45 8.75 -3.34
CA VAL A 63 -1.53 9.69 -2.68
C VAL A 63 -1.49 11.03 -3.40
N GLN A 64 -1.39 12.13 -2.66
CA GLN A 64 -1.40 13.48 -3.25
C GLN A 64 -0.35 14.41 -2.68
N ARG A 65 -0.11 14.34 -1.37
CA ARG A 65 0.79 15.26 -0.66
C ARG A 65 2.19 14.64 -0.53
N PRO A 66 3.23 15.20 -1.18
CA PRO A 66 4.58 14.70 -0.98
C PRO A 66 5.10 15.15 0.39
N SER A 67 5.78 14.24 1.08
CA SER A 67 6.52 14.51 2.31
C SER A 67 7.98 14.17 2.09
N LYS A 68 8.88 15.13 2.36
CA LYS A 68 10.31 14.95 2.15
C LYS A 68 10.89 14.05 3.24
N VAL A 69 11.69 13.07 2.84
CA VAL A 69 12.45 12.22 3.75
C VAL A 69 13.92 12.21 3.35
N ILE A 70 14.81 12.27 4.33
CA ILE A 70 16.25 12.09 4.16
C ILE A 70 16.67 10.92 5.05
N GLY A 71 17.50 10.02 4.52
CA GLY A 71 18.02 8.87 5.25
C GLY A 71 19.29 8.33 4.61
N ASP A 72 19.88 7.33 5.24
CA ASP A 72 21.06 6.63 4.74
C ASP A 72 20.76 5.90 3.41
N ARG A 73 21.80 5.55 2.63
CA ARG A 73 21.65 4.91 1.30
C ARG A 73 20.80 3.62 1.29
N ASP A 74 20.70 2.93 2.42
CA ASP A 74 20.05 1.60 2.55
C ASP A 74 18.54 1.67 2.86
N THR A 75 17.88 2.78 2.54
CA THR A 75 16.44 2.91 2.82
C THR A 75 15.56 2.16 1.84
N THR A 76 14.42 1.66 2.32
CA THR A 76 13.43 0.91 1.53
C THR A 76 12.87 1.71 0.37
N SER A 77 12.42 1.03 -0.69
CA SER A 77 11.80 1.66 -1.87
C SER A 77 10.34 2.07 -1.66
N ASN A 78 9.65 1.51 -0.66
CA ASN A 78 8.24 1.78 -0.39
C ASN A 78 7.98 3.28 -0.14
N LEU A 79 6.92 3.84 -0.73
CA LEU A 79 6.63 5.28 -0.67
C LEU A 79 5.83 5.70 0.56
N ARG A 80 5.30 4.75 1.32
CA ARG A 80 4.37 4.97 2.43
C ARG A 80 4.96 4.59 3.78
N TYR A 81 6.01 3.78 3.82
CA TYR A 81 6.85 3.60 5.01
C TYR A 81 8.33 3.58 4.67
N LYS A 82 9.15 3.99 5.64
CA LYS A 82 10.62 3.85 5.59
C LYS A 82 11.15 3.25 6.89
N VAL A 83 12.26 2.53 6.78
CA VAL A 83 13.08 2.11 7.91
C VAL A 83 14.50 2.63 7.73
N GLY A 84 15.08 3.17 8.80
CA GLY A 84 16.44 3.71 8.78
C GLY A 84 16.90 4.16 10.17
N ARG A 85 18.21 4.42 10.32
CA ARG A 85 18.78 4.85 11.61
C ARG A 85 18.68 6.36 11.83
N ASN A 86 18.91 7.14 10.77
CA ASN A 86 18.99 8.59 10.82
C ASN A 86 17.98 9.24 9.86
N LEU A 87 16.70 8.90 10.02
CA LEU A 87 15.64 9.48 9.18
C LEU A 87 15.34 10.91 9.62
N GLN A 88 15.40 11.85 8.68
CA GLN A 88 14.82 13.19 8.83
C GLN A 88 13.52 13.24 8.03
N TYR A 89 12.46 13.71 8.66
CA TYR A 89 11.11 13.73 8.12
C TYR A 89 10.31 14.87 8.78
N GLU A 90 9.19 15.25 8.18
CA GLU A 90 8.23 16.18 8.77
C GLU A 90 7.36 15.43 9.81
N PRO A 91 7.46 15.75 11.12
CA PRO A 91 6.77 14.98 12.16
C PRO A 91 5.25 14.97 12.05
N ARG A 92 4.63 16.02 11.49
CA ARG A 92 3.17 16.06 11.34
C ARG A 92 2.66 15.04 10.32
N ASP A 93 3.47 14.71 9.31
CA ASP A 93 3.09 13.84 8.19
C ASP A 93 3.23 12.35 8.53
N VAL A 94 3.85 11.99 9.65
CA VAL A 94 4.24 10.60 9.95
C VAL A 94 3.83 10.13 11.34
N LEU A 95 3.62 8.82 11.47
CA LEU A 95 3.79 8.10 12.73
C LEU A 95 5.19 7.50 12.75
N ALA A 96 5.99 7.80 13.77
CA ALA A 96 7.35 7.30 13.91
C ALA A 96 7.45 6.37 15.13
N GLU A 97 8.05 5.19 14.93
CA GLU A 97 8.37 4.24 16.00
C GLU A 97 9.88 4.00 16.01
N LYS A 98 10.51 4.35 17.13
CA LYS A 98 11.97 4.25 17.35
C LYS A 98 12.37 2.90 17.94
N ASP A 99 11.41 2.16 18.48
CA ASP A 99 11.57 0.80 18.94
C ASP A 99 10.58 -0.13 18.20
N PRO A 100 10.94 -0.62 17.00
CA PRO A 100 10.04 -1.42 16.15
C PRO A 100 9.56 -2.70 16.83
N GLY A 101 10.34 -3.23 17.79
CA GLY A 101 9.97 -4.45 18.49
C GLY A 101 8.74 -4.29 19.37
N LYS A 102 8.44 -3.08 19.86
CA LYS A 102 7.23 -2.80 20.66
C LYS A 102 5.94 -2.96 19.87
N ILE A 103 6.02 -2.81 18.55
CA ILE A 103 4.88 -2.95 17.64
C ILE A 103 4.97 -4.23 16.79
N GLY A 104 5.81 -5.19 17.20
CA GLY A 104 5.95 -6.49 16.53
C GLY A 104 6.69 -6.45 15.19
N LEU A 105 7.42 -5.36 14.88
CA LEU A 105 8.20 -5.23 13.66
C LEU A 105 9.65 -5.72 13.84
N PRO A 106 10.30 -6.17 12.75
CA PRO A 106 11.70 -6.56 12.80
C PRO A 106 12.58 -5.37 13.19
N ARG A 107 13.73 -5.68 13.79
CA ARG A 107 14.79 -4.71 14.11
C ARG A 107 16.01 -4.99 13.23
N PRO A 108 16.06 -4.51 11.97
CA PRO A 108 17.21 -4.74 11.09
C PRO A 108 18.51 -4.27 11.73
N ASN A 109 18.44 -3.17 12.48
CA ASN A 109 19.50 -2.68 13.34
C ASN A 109 18.92 -2.31 14.71
N ILE A 110 19.77 -2.31 15.75
CA ILE A 110 19.39 -1.91 17.13
C ILE A 110 18.79 -0.50 17.16
N SER A 111 19.24 0.40 16.28
CA SER A 111 18.78 1.79 16.17
C SER A 111 17.82 2.06 15.00
N SER A 112 17.19 1.03 14.43
CA SER A 112 16.22 1.21 13.34
C SER A 112 14.96 1.93 13.82
N THR A 113 14.63 3.05 13.16
CA THR A 113 13.34 3.73 13.29
C THR A 113 12.47 3.41 12.09
N PHE A 114 11.19 3.09 12.32
CA PHE A 114 10.18 3.02 11.28
C PHE A 114 9.39 4.32 11.26
N ILE A 115 9.10 4.81 10.06
CA ILE A 115 8.14 5.89 9.85
C ILE A 115 7.06 5.42 8.87
N PHE A 116 5.81 5.75 9.17
CA PHE A 116 4.64 5.46 8.36
C PHE A 116 3.96 6.76 7.98
N ALA A 117 3.62 6.92 6.71
CA ALA A 117 2.92 8.09 6.22
C ALA A 117 1.46 8.09 6.71
N LYS A 118 1.00 9.25 7.18
CA LYS A 118 -0.39 9.51 7.54
C LYS A 118 -1.18 9.96 6.31
N GLU A 119 -2.48 9.68 6.31
CA GLU A 119 -3.44 10.19 5.31
C GLU A 119 -2.96 9.88 3.88
N ASP A 120 -3.02 10.81 2.93
CA ASP A 120 -2.56 10.64 1.54
C ASP A 120 -1.09 11.10 1.31
N ASN A 121 -0.29 11.23 2.39
CA ASN A 121 1.11 11.64 2.27
C ASN A 121 1.99 10.54 1.68
N PHE A 122 3.01 10.89 0.89
CA PHE A 122 3.97 9.90 0.40
C PHE A 122 5.39 10.43 0.42
N PHE A 123 6.34 9.55 0.71
CA PHE A 123 7.74 9.89 0.94
C PHE A 123 8.52 10.06 -0.35
N LEU A 124 9.18 11.20 -0.48
CA LEU A 124 10.12 11.48 -1.57
C LEU A 124 11.49 11.91 -1.02
N TYR A 125 12.54 11.39 -1.63
CA TYR A 125 13.89 11.87 -1.40
C TYR A 125 14.14 13.18 -2.18
N PRO A 126 15.08 14.04 -1.72
CA PRO A 126 15.41 15.27 -2.42
C PRO A 126 15.97 15.06 -3.83
N ASN A 127 16.63 13.92 -4.08
CA ASN A 127 17.23 13.60 -5.38
C ASN A 127 16.13 13.35 -6.42
N ASN A 128 16.18 14.05 -7.54
CA ASN A 128 15.17 13.99 -8.62
C ASN A 128 13.73 14.22 -8.11
N TYR A 129 13.55 15.05 -7.08
CA TYR A 129 12.27 15.26 -6.40
C TYR A 129 11.10 15.54 -7.35
N ASN A 130 11.26 16.50 -8.29
CA ASN A 130 10.17 16.88 -9.20
C ASN A 130 9.77 15.74 -10.15
N HIS A 131 10.74 14.94 -10.61
CA HIS A 131 10.46 13.78 -11.44
C HIS A 131 9.60 12.77 -10.68
N PHE A 132 10.03 12.39 -9.46
CA PHE A 132 9.28 11.42 -8.65
C PHE A 132 7.96 11.96 -8.10
N LEU A 133 7.87 13.26 -7.84
CA LEU A 133 6.61 13.92 -7.52
C LEU A 133 5.58 13.72 -8.63
N ASN A 134 5.93 14.06 -9.87
CA ASN A 134 5.04 13.88 -11.01
C ASN A 134 4.76 12.39 -11.29
N TYR A 135 5.74 11.53 -11.01
CA TYR A 135 5.62 10.09 -11.23
C TYR A 135 4.72 9.38 -10.21
N TYR A 136 4.64 9.84 -8.95
CA TYR A 136 3.86 9.14 -7.91
C TYR A 136 2.63 9.90 -7.43
N LYS A 137 2.54 11.20 -7.68
CA LYS A 137 1.32 11.93 -7.34
C LYS A 137 0.11 11.35 -8.09
N ASN A 138 -1.00 11.24 -7.38
CA ASN A 138 -2.27 10.66 -7.83
C ASN A 138 -2.22 9.15 -8.14
N THR A 139 -1.22 8.42 -7.66
CA THR A 139 -1.21 6.95 -7.77
C THR A 139 -1.81 6.30 -6.52
N PHE A 140 -2.38 5.11 -6.71
CA PHE A 140 -2.80 4.26 -5.59
C PHE A 140 -1.57 3.60 -4.96
N GLN A 141 -1.41 3.75 -3.66
CA GLN A 141 -0.28 3.22 -2.89
C GLN A 141 -0.76 2.64 -1.56
N HIS A 142 0.11 1.86 -0.93
CA HIS A 142 -0.12 1.26 0.37
C HIS A 142 1.17 1.17 1.20
N GLY A 143 1.02 0.80 2.46
CA GLY A 143 2.10 0.61 3.44
C GLY A 143 2.18 1.72 4.49
N GLY A 144 1.30 2.72 4.42
CA GLY A 144 1.15 3.77 5.41
C GLY A 144 0.16 3.35 6.49
N ILE A 145 -0.39 4.35 7.19
CA ILE A 145 -1.36 4.14 8.27
C ILE A 145 -2.67 4.91 8.02
N SER A 146 -3.04 5.15 6.76
CA SER A 146 -4.36 5.71 6.46
C SER A 146 -5.46 4.71 6.87
N LEU A 147 -6.67 5.22 7.10
CA LEU A 147 -7.79 4.34 7.48
C LEU A 147 -8.15 3.40 6.33
N GLU A 148 -8.02 3.84 5.09
CA GLU A 148 -8.22 3.04 3.88
C GLU A 148 -7.22 1.89 3.78
N GLU A 149 -5.99 2.07 4.26
CA GLU A 149 -4.97 1.02 4.30
C GLU A 149 -5.20 0.04 5.46
N MET A 150 -5.57 0.55 6.64
CA MET A 150 -5.59 -0.22 7.90
C MET A 150 -6.93 -0.89 8.21
N ILE A 151 -8.06 -0.33 7.78
CA ILE A 151 -9.39 -0.90 8.02
C ILE A 151 -9.71 -1.88 6.90
N CYS A 152 -9.42 -3.16 7.14
CA CYS A 152 -9.66 -4.23 6.17
C CYS A 152 -10.96 -4.99 6.46
N PRO A 153 -11.80 -5.25 5.44
CA PRO A 153 -12.99 -6.08 5.62
C PRO A 153 -12.60 -7.54 5.86
N ILE A 154 -13.37 -8.23 6.69
CA ILE A 154 -13.33 -9.69 6.83
C ILE A 154 -14.73 -10.26 6.68
N ILE A 155 -14.86 -11.25 5.80
CA ILE A 155 -16.12 -11.93 5.52
C ILE A 155 -15.95 -13.39 5.88
N ARG A 156 -16.86 -13.92 6.71
CA ARG A 156 -16.98 -15.36 6.98
C ARG A 156 -18.14 -15.91 6.16
N MET A 157 -17.85 -16.87 5.30
CA MET A 157 -18.83 -17.58 4.49
C MET A 157 -18.86 -19.06 4.90
N ARG A 158 -20.06 -19.63 4.96
CA ARG A 158 -20.26 -21.06 5.24
C ARG A 158 -21.44 -21.53 4.41
N ASN A 159 -21.34 -22.74 3.86
CA ASN A 159 -22.50 -23.39 3.26
C ASN A 159 -23.56 -23.68 4.34
N LYS A 160 -24.85 -23.60 3.96
CA LYS A 160 -25.96 -23.95 4.86
C LYS A 160 -25.93 -25.44 5.22
#